data_AF-A0A109MRX3-F1
#
_entry.id   AF-A0A109MRX3-F1
#
_cell.length_a   1.000
_cell.length_b   1.000
_cell.length_c   1.000
_cell.angle_alpha   90.00
_cell.angle_beta   90.00
_cell.angle_gamma   90.00
#
_symmetry.space_group_name_H-M   'P 1'
#
loop_
_entity.id
_entity.type
_entity.pdbx_description
1 polymer ?
#
loop_
_entity_poly.entity_id
_entity_poly.type
_entity_poly.pdbx_seq_one_letter_code
_entity_poly.pdbx_strand_id
1 'polypeptide(L)'
;MSKNALNVMNHEDVENLIILIEKLEESPFNYLKLEKQDFKIVIGKNGITETAEASNDNEKDAVINPEKPESLQSTKNEAAAAFEQLTQKPVPVQLNSVKEEQEAGVVAIKATTAGIFYAQPEPAAAPYVKVGDRVEEDYTVGLIEIMKVYSAISAGVAGEIVKIHVKDAQLVEYGQPLYSVKVK
;
A
#
# COMPACT_ATOMS: atom_id res chain seq x y z
N MET A 1 -22.62 0.04 -34.01
CA MET A 1 -21.77 -0.57 -35.05
C MET A 1 -20.32 -0.40 -34.63
N SER A 2 -19.68 -1.47 -34.14
CA SER A 2 -18.27 -1.46 -33.74
C SER A 2 -17.42 -1.42 -35.02
N LYS A 3 -16.75 -0.29 -35.27
CA LYS A 3 -15.78 -0.20 -36.36
C LYS A 3 -14.49 -0.84 -35.84
N ASN A 4 -14.13 -1.99 -36.41
CA ASN A 4 -12.87 -2.67 -36.14
C ASN A 4 -11.70 -1.69 -36.29
N ALA A 5 -10.98 -1.44 -35.20
CA ALA A 5 -9.81 -0.56 -35.13
C ALA A 5 -8.60 -1.05 -35.94
N LEU A 6 -8.72 -2.20 -36.62
CA LEU A 6 -7.66 -2.83 -37.40
C LEU A 6 -7.55 -2.32 -38.84
N ASN A 7 -8.41 -1.40 -39.30
CA ASN A 7 -8.41 -0.89 -40.68
C ASN A 7 -7.80 0.52 -40.83
N VAL A 8 -6.95 0.94 -39.89
CA VAL A 8 -6.39 2.31 -39.77
C VAL A 8 -4.86 2.30 -39.53
N MET A 9 -4.12 1.33 -40.05
CA MET A 9 -2.66 1.29 -39.93
C MET A 9 -2.03 1.11 -41.30
N ASN A 10 -1.11 2.01 -41.68
CA ASN A 10 -0.36 1.91 -42.93
C ASN A 10 0.85 0.97 -42.75
N HIS A 11 1.49 0.59 -43.87
CA HIS A 11 2.62 -0.36 -43.85
C HIS A 11 3.78 0.10 -42.94
N GLU A 12 4.10 1.40 -42.97
CA GLU A 12 5.15 2.01 -42.15
C GLU A 12 4.82 1.94 -40.64
N ASP A 13 3.53 2.05 -40.27
CA ASP A 13 3.10 1.95 -38.88
C ASP A 13 3.29 0.53 -38.35
N VAL A 14 3.05 -0.47 -39.19
CA VAL A 14 3.26 -1.89 -38.85
C VAL A 14 4.75 -2.19 -38.70
N GLU A 15 5.60 -1.67 -39.58
CA GLU A 15 7.06 -1.83 -39.47
C GLU A 15 7.61 -1.18 -38.21
N ASN A 16 7.18 0.04 -37.89
CA ASN A 16 7.58 0.74 -36.66
C ASN A 16 7.11 -0.01 -35.40
N LEU A 17 5.94 -0.64 -35.44
CA LEU A 17 5.45 -1.46 -34.34
C LEU A 17 6.29 -2.71 -34.14
N ILE A 18 6.71 -3.38 -35.22
CA ILE A 18 7.61 -4.54 -35.16
C ILE A 18 8.94 -4.15 -34.51
N ILE A 19 9.55 -3.04 -34.95
CA ILE A 19 10.81 -2.55 -34.38
C ILE A 19 10.64 -2.21 -32.88
N LEU A 20 9.49 -1.66 -32.50
CA LEU A 20 9.20 -1.35 -31.09
C LEU A 20 9.06 -2.63 -30.25
N ILE A 21 8.44 -3.67 -30.79
CA ILE A 21 8.31 -4.98 -30.12
C ILE A 21 9.68 -5.64 -29.96
N GLU A 22 10.50 -5.66 -31.02
CA GLU A 22 11.87 -6.21 -30.97
C GLU A 22 12.73 -5.46 -29.94
N LYS A 23 12.71 -4.12 -29.95
CA LYS A 23 13.42 -3.31 -28.94
C LYS A 23 12.86 -3.48 -27.53
N LEU A 24 11.57 -3.77 -27.40
CA LEU A 24 11.01 -4.13 -26.11
C LEU A 24 11.61 -5.45 -25.63
N GLU A 25 11.72 -6.47 -26.49
CA GLU A 25 12.35 -7.76 -26.15
C GLU A 25 13.78 -7.60 -25.64
N GLU A 26 14.59 -6.75 -26.27
CA GLU A 26 15.96 -6.41 -25.82
C GLU A 26 16.02 -5.54 -24.56
N SER A 27 14.92 -4.88 -24.19
CA SER A 27 14.82 -3.96 -23.06
C SER A 27 14.54 -4.70 -21.74
N PRO A 28 15.03 -4.20 -20.58
CA PRO A 28 14.76 -4.79 -19.27
C PRO A 28 13.31 -4.59 -18.78
N PHE A 29 12.48 -3.82 -19.50
CA PHE A 29 11.10 -3.55 -19.09
C PHE A 29 10.11 -4.55 -19.70
N ASN A 30 9.14 -4.99 -18.89
CA ASN A 30 8.16 -5.99 -19.28
C ASN A 30 6.93 -5.41 -20.01
N TYR A 31 6.64 -4.12 -19.82
CA TYR A 31 5.51 -3.43 -20.45
C TYR A 31 5.80 -1.97 -20.80
N LEU A 32 5.13 -1.48 -21.85
CA LEU A 32 5.11 -0.08 -22.27
C LEU A 32 3.66 0.41 -22.26
N LYS A 33 3.41 1.53 -21.57
CA LYS A 33 2.10 2.19 -21.48
C LYS A 33 2.22 3.62 -22.01
N LEU A 34 1.44 3.95 -23.04
CA LEU A 34 1.36 5.29 -23.62
C LEU A 34 -0.07 5.80 -23.52
N GLU A 35 -0.27 6.92 -22.83
CA GLU A 35 -1.58 7.57 -22.67
C GLU A 35 -1.51 9.01 -23.23
N LYS A 36 -2.39 9.33 -24.16
CA LYS A 36 -2.72 10.69 -24.61
C LYS A 36 -4.23 10.92 -24.47
N GLN A 37 -4.68 12.17 -24.49
CA GLN A 37 -6.08 12.56 -24.22
C GLN A 37 -7.13 11.74 -25.02
N ASP A 38 -6.76 11.25 -26.20
CA ASP A 38 -7.69 10.58 -27.11
C ASP A 38 -7.37 9.08 -27.35
N PHE A 39 -6.25 8.55 -26.82
CA PHE A 39 -5.90 7.14 -26.99
C PHE A 39 -4.94 6.58 -25.93
N LYS A 40 -5.05 5.27 -25.71
CA LYS A 40 -4.22 4.46 -24.80
C LYS A 40 -3.65 3.26 -25.54
N ILE A 41 -2.32 3.09 -25.47
CA ILE A 41 -1.60 1.92 -26.02
C ILE A 41 -0.91 1.21 -24.86
N VAL A 42 -1.10 -0.11 -24.76
CA VAL A 42 -0.44 -0.99 -23.80
C VAL A 42 0.19 -2.15 -24.56
N ILE A 43 1.50 -2.36 -24.39
CA ILE A 43 2.27 -3.43 -25.03
C ILE A 43 3.04 -4.18 -23.93
N GLY A 44 2.99 -5.51 -23.93
CA GLY A 44 3.74 -6.35 -22.98
C GLY A 44 4.22 -7.64 -23.62
N LYS A 45 5.39 -8.13 -23.22
CA LYS A 45 6.04 -9.31 -23.83
C LYS A 45 5.23 -10.61 -23.69
N ASN A 46 4.38 -10.71 -22.65
CA ASN A 46 3.71 -11.95 -22.27
C ASN A 46 2.18 -11.91 -22.49
N GLY A 47 1.72 -11.05 -23.40
CA GLY A 47 0.29 -10.80 -23.63
C GLY A 47 -0.28 -9.78 -22.63
N ILE A 48 -1.16 -8.93 -23.12
CA ILE A 48 -1.83 -7.90 -22.33
C ILE A 48 -3.14 -8.46 -21.75
N THR A 49 -3.14 -8.89 -20.50
CA THR A 49 -4.40 -8.98 -19.75
C THR A 49 -4.81 -7.55 -19.39
N GLU A 50 -6.05 -7.18 -19.69
CA GLU A 50 -6.64 -5.89 -19.32
C GLU A 50 -6.86 -5.83 -17.79
N THR A 51 -5.77 -5.95 -17.03
CA THR A 51 -5.61 -5.91 -15.57
C THR A 51 -4.22 -6.46 -15.26
N ALA A 52 -3.22 -5.58 -15.12
CA ALA A 52 -1.92 -5.91 -14.51
C ALA A 52 -1.10 -4.64 -14.33
N GLU A 53 -1.29 -3.96 -13.20
CA GLU A 53 -0.19 -3.21 -12.58
C GLU A 53 0.66 -4.18 -11.77
N ALA A 54 1.96 -4.04 -11.95
CA ALA A 54 2.98 -5.06 -11.78
C ALA A 54 3.45 -5.22 -10.33
N SER A 55 3.74 -6.46 -9.96
CA SER A 55 4.79 -6.79 -8.99
C SER A 55 5.99 -7.34 -9.77
N ASN A 56 7.10 -6.62 -9.69
CA ASN A 56 8.45 -7.18 -9.82
C ASN A 56 8.82 -7.80 -8.46
N ASP A 57 9.49 -8.95 -8.44
CA ASP A 57 10.92 -8.95 -8.14
C ASP A 57 11.59 -10.29 -8.42
N ASN A 58 12.82 -10.13 -8.89
CA ASN A 58 13.83 -11.12 -9.20
C ASN A 58 14.57 -11.56 -7.92
N GLU A 59 15.06 -12.80 -7.94
CA GLU A 59 16.29 -13.32 -7.32
C GLU A 59 16.62 -13.01 -5.85
N LYS A 60 16.88 -14.09 -5.08
CA LYS A 60 18.17 -14.21 -4.40
C LYS A 60 18.55 -15.65 -4.04
N ASP A 61 19.73 -16.00 -4.54
CA ASP A 61 20.54 -17.16 -4.26
C ASP A 61 20.88 -17.38 -2.78
N ALA A 62 20.95 -18.68 -2.47
CA ALA A 62 21.84 -19.39 -1.56
C ALA A 62 22.72 -18.62 -0.57
N VAL A 63 22.59 -18.97 0.72
CA VAL A 63 23.73 -19.25 1.61
C VAL A 63 23.42 -20.49 2.45
N ILE A 64 24.17 -21.57 2.19
CA ILE A 64 24.19 -22.81 2.97
C ILE A 64 25.41 -22.70 3.91
N ASN A 65 25.20 -22.74 5.23
CA ASN A 65 26.29 -22.92 6.19
C ASN A 65 26.07 -24.25 6.94
N PRO A 66 27.06 -25.17 6.99
CA PRO A 66 26.94 -26.41 7.73
C PRO A 66 27.58 -26.26 9.12
N GLU A 67 26.78 -26.25 10.18
CA GLU A 67 27.31 -26.46 11.53
C GLU A 67 26.63 -27.64 12.22
N LYS A 68 27.44 -28.70 12.36
CA LYS A 68 27.25 -29.83 13.27
C LYS A 68 27.53 -29.35 14.70
N PRO A 69 26.74 -29.79 15.70
CA PRO A 69 27.37 -30.40 16.87
C PRO A 69 26.63 -31.66 17.36
N GLU A 70 27.41 -32.63 17.80
CA GLU A 70 26.99 -33.95 18.28
C GLU A 70 27.20 -34.02 19.80
N SER A 71 26.10 -34.21 20.56
CA SER A 71 25.97 -34.76 21.94
C SER A 71 26.63 -33.97 23.11
N LEU A 72 26.04 -33.82 24.31
CA LEU A 72 25.48 -34.83 25.22
C LEU A 72 24.38 -34.27 26.17
N GLN A 73 23.28 -35.04 26.26
CA GLN A 73 22.37 -35.38 27.38
C GLN A 73 22.33 -34.50 28.66
N SER A 74 21.17 -33.91 29.00
CA SER A 74 20.02 -34.46 29.78
C SER A 74 20.10 -34.21 31.29
N THR A 75 19.36 -33.19 31.78
CA THR A 75 18.69 -33.27 33.08
C THR A 75 17.23 -32.82 32.95
N LYS A 76 16.37 -33.81 33.17
CA LYS A 76 14.93 -33.80 33.37
C LYS A 76 14.48 -32.67 34.29
N ASN A 77 13.59 -31.82 33.79
CA ASN A 77 12.50 -31.27 34.61
C ASN A 77 11.22 -31.19 33.77
N GLU A 78 10.16 -31.57 34.46
CA GLU A 78 8.89 -32.07 33.97
C GLU A 78 7.87 -30.93 34.03
N ALA A 79 7.32 -30.54 32.87
CA ALA A 79 6.07 -29.81 32.75
C ALA A 79 5.50 -30.04 31.35
N ALA A 80 5.09 -31.28 31.10
CA ALA A 80 4.21 -31.62 29.98
C ALA A 80 2.76 -31.40 30.44
N ALA A 81 2.12 -30.34 29.96
CA ALA A 81 0.67 -30.26 29.69
C ALA A 81 0.29 -28.83 29.30
N ALA A 82 0.45 -28.47 28.03
CA ALA A 82 -0.33 -27.41 27.38
C ALA A 82 -0.14 -27.49 25.85
N PHE A 83 -0.62 -28.60 25.26
CA PHE A 83 -0.92 -28.65 23.83
C PHE A 83 -2.34 -29.18 23.67
N GLU A 84 -3.31 -28.40 24.14
CA GLU A 84 -4.68 -28.44 23.65
C GLU A 84 -5.23 -27.02 23.67
N GLN A 85 -5.36 -26.40 22.49
CA GLN A 85 -6.45 -25.52 22.06
C GLN A 85 -6.07 -24.76 20.78
N LEU A 86 -5.83 -25.52 19.70
CA LEU A 86 -6.06 -25.02 18.34
C LEU A 86 -7.50 -25.35 17.94
N THR A 87 -8.45 -24.59 18.50
CA THR A 87 -9.78 -24.40 17.93
C THR A 87 -10.17 -22.94 18.17
N GLN A 88 -9.58 -22.02 17.41
CA GLN A 88 -10.10 -20.66 17.32
C GLN A 88 -11.44 -20.73 16.60
N LYS A 89 -12.51 -20.71 17.40
CA LYS A 89 -13.83 -20.27 16.97
C LYS A 89 -13.67 -18.84 16.41
N PRO A 90 -14.29 -18.51 15.25
CA PRO A 90 -14.11 -17.19 14.66
C PRO A 90 -14.53 -16.13 15.68
N VAL A 91 -13.57 -15.30 16.09
CA VAL A 91 -13.87 -14.07 16.83
C VAL A 91 -14.69 -13.23 15.87
N PRO A 92 -15.94 -12.86 16.20
CA PRO A 92 -16.71 -11.97 15.36
C PRO A 92 -15.91 -10.67 15.29
N VAL A 93 -15.64 -10.22 14.05
CA VAL A 93 -15.22 -8.86 13.76
C VAL A 93 -16.24 -7.95 14.44
N GLN A 94 -15.87 -7.42 15.61
CA GLN A 94 -16.62 -6.36 16.23
C GLN A 94 -16.42 -5.16 15.31
N LEU A 95 -17.45 -4.93 14.48
CA LEU A 95 -17.77 -3.61 13.99
C LEU A 95 -17.94 -2.74 15.24
N ASN A 96 -16.84 -2.16 15.70
CA ASN A 96 -16.91 -0.99 16.55
C ASN A 96 -17.40 0.13 15.64
N SER A 97 -18.72 0.20 15.51
CA SER A 97 -19.44 1.40 15.12
C SER A 97 -19.07 2.46 16.14
N VAL A 98 -17.96 3.16 15.91
CA VAL A 98 -17.61 4.36 16.66
C VAL A 98 -18.72 5.35 16.34
N LYS A 99 -19.63 5.48 17.30
CA LYS A 99 -20.66 6.50 17.37
C LYS A 99 -19.97 7.84 17.08
N GLU A 100 -20.29 8.45 15.94
CA GLU A 100 -19.94 9.83 15.63
C GLU A 100 -20.68 10.74 16.61
N GLU A 101 -20.15 10.86 17.82
CA GLU A 101 -20.49 11.94 18.72
C GLU A 101 -19.77 13.17 18.14
N GLN A 102 -20.44 13.84 17.19
CA GLN A 102 -20.02 15.15 16.71
C GLN A 102 -20.14 16.13 17.88
N GLU A 103 -19.12 16.16 18.74
CA GLU A 103 -18.88 17.34 19.56
C GLU A 103 -18.76 18.55 18.63
N ALA A 104 -19.55 19.59 18.90
CA ALA A 104 -19.52 20.82 18.11
C ALA A 104 -18.07 21.34 18.04
N GLY A 105 -17.56 21.52 16.82
CA GLY A 105 -16.20 21.99 16.58
C GLY A 105 -15.12 20.90 16.52
N VAL A 106 -15.47 19.61 16.40
CA VAL A 106 -14.49 18.54 16.12
C VAL A 106 -14.69 17.96 14.72
N VAL A 107 -13.65 18.05 13.88
CA VAL A 107 -13.61 17.54 12.50
C VAL A 107 -12.63 16.38 12.40
N ALA A 108 -12.98 15.33 11.65
CA ALA A 108 -12.09 14.18 11.46
C ALA A 108 -11.26 14.34 10.17
N ILE A 109 -9.94 14.14 10.28
CA ILE A 109 -9.07 13.90 9.12
C ILE A 109 -9.18 12.41 8.80
N LYS A 110 -9.58 12.08 7.57
CA LYS A 110 -9.86 10.72 7.12
C LYS A 110 -8.86 10.27 6.06
N ALA A 111 -8.62 8.96 5.98
CA ALA A 111 -7.82 8.37 4.91
C ALA A 111 -8.51 8.59 3.55
N THR A 112 -7.77 9.14 2.58
CA THR A 112 -8.29 9.41 1.23
C THR A 112 -8.22 8.18 0.32
N THR A 113 -7.48 7.14 0.71
CA THR A 113 -7.35 5.86 0.01
C THR A 113 -7.04 4.76 1.02
N ALA A 114 -7.31 3.50 0.67
CA ALA A 114 -6.89 2.35 1.48
C ALA A 114 -5.39 2.09 1.29
N GLY A 115 -4.67 1.73 2.35
CA GLY A 115 -3.23 1.47 2.31
C GLY A 115 -2.61 1.37 3.70
N ILE A 116 -1.27 1.36 3.77
CA ILE A 116 -0.56 1.36 5.06
C ILE A 116 -0.31 2.81 5.49
N PHE A 117 -0.80 3.18 6.67
CA PHE A 117 -0.59 4.52 7.24
C PHE A 117 0.74 4.60 7.96
N TYR A 118 1.50 5.66 7.71
CA TYR A 118 2.70 6.01 8.47
C TYR A 118 2.54 7.38 9.13
N ALA A 119 2.82 7.41 10.44
CA ALA A 119 2.81 8.63 11.23
C ALA A 119 4.12 9.42 11.09
N GLN A 120 5.17 8.81 10.54
CA GLN A 120 6.53 9.35 10.43
C GLN A 120 6.97 9.44 8.96
N PRO A 121 7.83 10.41 8.59
CA PRO A 121 8.35 10.55 7.22
C PRO A 121 9.33 9.44 6.83
N GLU A 122 10.04 8.87 7.80
CA GLU A 122 11.02 7.80 7.63
C GLU A 122 11.18 7.02 8.95
N PRO A 123 11.73 5.79 8.93
CA PRO A 123 11.95 5.02 10.14
C PRO A 123 12.75 5.79 11.20
N ALA A 124 12.28 5.75 12.45
CA ALA A 124 12.87 6.43 13.61
C ALA A 124 12.82 7.97 13.61
N ALA A 125 12.20 8.61 12.62
CA ALA A 125 11.92 10.05 12.67
C ALA A 125 10.79 10.39 13.65
N ALA A 126 10.65 11.66 14.02
CA ALA A 126 9.50 12.12 14.79
C ALA A 126 8.20 11.99 13.96
N PRO A 127 7.04 11.72 14.59
CA PRO A 127 5.78 11.73 13.88
C PRO A 127 5.48 13.15 13.35
N TYR A 128 4.75 13.23 12.24
CA TYR A 128 4.30 14.51 11.67
C TYR A 128 3.53 15.35 12.68
N VAL A 129 2.68 14.70 13.50
CA VAL A 129 1.86 15.36 14.52
C VAL A 129 1.72 14.48 15.77
N LYS A 130 1.49 15.14 16.91
CA LYS A 130 1.03 14.52 18.17
C LYS A 130 -0.22 15.26 18.69
N VAL A 131 -0.89 14.66 19.66
CA VAL A 131 -2.01 15.32 20.37
C VAL A 131 -1.53 16.63 20.99
N GLY A 132 -2.31 17.69 20.79
CA GLY A 132 -2.01 19.07 21.20
C GLY A 132 -1.27 19.90 20.16
N ASP A 133 -0.78 19.29 19.07
CA ASP A 133 -0.18 20.05 17.97
C ASP A 133 -1.25 20.81 17.17
N ARG A 134 -0.86 21.98 16.64
CA ARG A 134 -1.68 22.74 15.69
C ARG A 134 -1.28 22.43 14.25
N VAL A 135 -2.28 22.33 13.39
CA VAL A 135 -2.14 22.08 11.96
C VAL A 135 -2.88 23.16 11.17
N GLU A 136 -2.36 23.47 9.99
CA GLU A 136 -3.03 24.27 8.95
C GLU A 136 -3.57 23.33 7.86
N GLU A 137 -4.44 23.81 6.98
CA GLU A 137 -5.10 22.98 5.96
C GLU A 137 -4.11 22.16 5.10
N ASP A 138 -3.02 22.78 4.66
CA ASP A 138 -2.01 22.13 3.81
C ASP A 138 -0.94 21.35 4.59
N TYR A 139 -1.02 21.31 5.93
CA TYR A 139 -0.01 20.64 6.75
C TYR A 139 -0.07 19.12 6.53
N THR A 140 1.09 18.49 6.30
CA THR A 140 1.17 17.03 6.15
C THR A 140 1.10 16.36 7.52
N VAL A 141 0.13 15.46 7.70
CA VAL A 141 -0.14 14.77 8.97
C VAL A 141 0.21 13.28 8.96
N GLY A 142 0.67 12.76 7.82
CA GLY A 142 1.04 11.37 7.64
C GLY A 142 1.23 10.99 6.17
N LEU A 143 1.58 9.74 5.95
CA LEU A 143 1.71 9.13 4.63
C LEU A 143 0.75 7.93 4.52
N ILE A 144 0.26 7.65 3.32
CA ILE A 144 -0.34 6.36 2.96
C ILE A 144 0.52 5.70 1.90
N GLU A 145 0.92 4.45 2.15
CA GLU A 145 1.63 3.61 1.20
C GLU A 145 0.69 2.65 0.47
N ILE A 146 0.84 2.60 -0.85
CA ILE A 146 0.18 1.64 -1.73
C ILE A 146 1.23 1.12 -2.71
N MET A 147 1.55 -0.17 -2.64
CA MET A 147 2.51 -0.82 -3.55
C MET A 147 3.83 -0.02 -3.69
N LYS A 148 4.45 0.37 -2.57
CA LYS A 148 5.69 1.19 -2.48
C LYS A 148 5.55 2.65 -2.95
N VAL A 149 4.34 3.13 -3.24
CA VAL A 149 4.05 4.56 -3.51
C VAL A 149 3.56 5.23 -2.24
N TYR A 150 4.24 6.28 -1.81
CA TYR A 150 3.92 7.04 -0.60
C TYR A 150 3.22 8.34 -0.97
N SER A 151 1.98 8.51 -0.52
CA SER A 151 1.20 9.73 -0.72
C SER A 151 1.06 10.49 0.58
N ALA A 152 1.33 11.80 0.56
CA ALA A 152 1.11 12.67 1.70
C ALA A 152 -0.39 12.86 1.98
N ILE A 153 -0.74 12.84 3.26
CA ILE A 153 -2.07 13.21 3.74
C ILE A 153 -1.98 14.63 4.29
N SER A 154 -2.70 15.56 3.67
CA SER A 154 -2.89 16.90 4.22
C SER A 154 -3.98 16.90 5.31
N ALA A 155 -3.89 17.86 6.23
CA ALA A 155 -4.91 18.00 7.28
C ALA A 155 -6.29 18.36 6.69
N GLY A 156 -6.32 19.19 5.64
CA GLY A 156 -7.56 19.69 5.02
C GLY A 156 -8.41 20.59 5.93
N VAL A 157 -7.91 20.89 7.13
CA VAL A 157 -8.57 21.72 8.13
C VAL A 157 -7.53 22.34 9.06
N ALA A 158 -7.73 23.60 9.46
CA ALA A 158 -6.91 24.25 10.47
C ALA A 158 -7.46 24.01 11.89
N GLY A 159 -6.60 23.65 12.84
CA GLY A 159 -7.02 23.41 14.23
C GLY A 159 -6.00 22.67 15.07
N GLU A 160 -6.46 22.10 16.19
CA GLU A 160 -5.62 21.36 17.14
C GLU A 160 -5.93 19.86 17.12
N ILE A 161 -4.91 19.00 17.02
CA ILE A 161 -5.08 17.55 17.09
C ILE A 161 -5.52 17.15 18.50
N VAL A 162 -6.73 16.63 18.65
CA VAL A 162 -7.27 16.20 19.96
C VAL A 162 -7.27 14.69 20.14
N LYS A 163 -7.20 13.92 19.05
CA LYS A 163 -7.16 12.46 19.11
C LYS A 163 -6.50 11.85 17.88
N ILE A 164 -5.78 10.76 18.09
CA ILE A 164 -5.20 9.91 17.05
C ILE A 164 -5.95 8.57 17.10
N HIS A 165 -6.49 8.12 15.96
CA HIS A 165 -7.33 6.91 15.86
C HIS A 165 -6.59 5.70 15.26
N VAL A 166 -5.38 5.93 14.75
CA VAL A 166 -4.59 4.96 13.98
C VAL A 166 -3.18 4.84 14.57
N LYS A 167 -2.57 3.66 14.47
CA LYS A 167 -1.17 3.43 14.83
C LYS A 167 -0.26 3.58 13.62
N ASP A 168 1.02 3.83 13.87
CA ASP A 168 2.04 3.75 12.82
C ASP A 168 2.10 2.35 12.21
N ALA A 169 2.36 2.28 10.90
CA ALA A 169 2.39 1.08 10.08
C ALA A 169 1.08 0.25 10.10
N GLN A 170 -0.06 0.88 10.35
CA GLN A 170 -1.36 0.21 10.38
C GLN A 170 -2.05 0.25 9.01
N LEU A 171 -2.67 -0.87 8.61
CA LEU A 171 -3.58 -0.89 7.46
C LEU A 171 -4.83 -0.03 7.75
N VAL A 172 -5.14 0.89 6.84
CA VAL A 172 -6.31 1.76 6.89
C VAL A 172 -7.17 1.61 5.65
N GLU A 173 -8.47 1.82 5.82
CA GLU A 173 -9.46 1.79 4.75
C GLU A 173 -9.82 3.21 4.28
N TYR A 174 -10.42 3.31 3.09
CA TYR A 174 -10.95 4.58 2.60
C TYR A 174 -11.96 5.18 3.59
N GLY A 175 -11.79 6.47 3.88
CA GLY A 175 -12.68 7.21 4.79
C GLY A 175 -12.48 6.89 6.27
N GLN A 176 -11.57 5.98 6.62
CA GLN A 176 -11.26 5.69 8.01
C GLN A 176 -10.71 6.94 8.71
N PRO A 177 -11.25 7.35 9.87
CA PRO A 177 -10.71 8.45 10.65
C PRO A 177 -9.27 8.14 11.10
N LEU A 178 -8.37 9.10 10.86
CA LEU A 178 -6.97 9.05 11.29
C LEU A 178 -6.76 9.95 12.50
N TYR A 179 -7.31 11.16 12.45
CA TYR A 179 -7.21 12.16 13.50
C TYR A 179 -8.55 12.85 13.75
N SER A 180 -8.75 13.33 14.98
CA SER A 180 -9.77 14.33 15.29
C SER A 180 -9.09 15.67 15.57
N VAL A 181 -9.63 16.71 14.96
CA VAL A 181 -9.12 18.08 15.03
C VAL A 181 -10.19 18.96 15.62
N LYS A 182 -9.86 19.71 16.67
CA LYS A 182 -10.74 20.75 17.19
C LYS A 182 -10.53 22.02 16.37
N VAL A 183 -11.56 22.40 15.64
CA VAL A 183 -11.64 23.67 14.91
C VAL A 183 -12.17 24.76 15.85
N LYS A 184 -11.67 25.99 15.69
CA LYS A 184 -12.11 27.15 16.48
C LYS A 184 -13.02 28.05 15.68
#